data_AF-A0A1Y0HPV0-F1
#
_entry.id   AF-A0A1Y0HPV0-F1
#
_cell.length_a   1.000
_cell.length_b   1.000
_cell.length_c   1.000
_cell.angle_alpha   90.00
_cell.angle_beta   90.00
_cell.angle_gamma   90.00
#
_symmetry.space_group_name_H-M   'P 1'
#
loop_
_entity.id
_entity.type
_entity.pdbx_description
1 polymer ?
#
loop_
_entity_poly.entity_id
_entity_poly.type
_entity_poly.pdbx_seq_one_letter_code
_entity_poly.pdbx_strand_id
1 'polypeptide(L)' 'MTFSIDRSSSSEISICACGWRALELDHLQLLRAMRHHEIVAHPGEDHARKMLKSYGYVQRHAALGLFDS' A
#
# COMPACT_ATOMS: atom_id res chain seq x y z
N MET A 1 -0.76 -13.55 -2.95
CA MET A 1 -1.89 -12.58 -2.99
C MET A 1 -1.56 -11.38 -3.89
N THR A 2 -2.52 -10.87 -4.68
CA THR A 2 -2.31 -9.73 -5.59
C THR A 2 -3.31 -8.60 -5.34
N PHE A 3 -2.81 -7.36 -5.31
CA PHE A 3 -3.62 -6.15 -5.19
C PHE A 3 -3.54 -5.33 -6.49
N SER A 4 -4.67 -4.76 -6.89
CA SER A 4 -4.74 -3.72 -7.92
C SER A 4 -5.06 -2.39 -7.25
N ILE A 5 -4.33 -1.33 -7.61
CA ILE A 5 -4.54 0.01 -7.04
C ILE A 5 -5.02 0.93 -8.16
N ASP A 6 -6.21 1.50 -7.98
CA ASP A 6 -6.73 2.58 -8.79
C ASP A 6 -6.41 3.92 -8.11
N ARG A 7 -5.88 4.88 -8.88
CA ARG A 7 -5.32 6.13 -8.37
C ARG A 7 -6.06 7.33 -8.95
N SER A 8 -6.54 8.20 -8.07
CA SER A 8 -6.99 9.56 -8.41
C SER A 8 -5.89 10.58 -8.05
N SER A 9 -6.14 11.87 -8.32
CA SER A 9 -5.23 12.96 -7.97
C SER A 9 -4.98 13.13 -6.47
N SER A 10 -5.87 12.63 -5.61
CA SER A 10 -5.81 12.85 -4.16
C SER A 10 -6.11 11.61 -3.32
N SER A 11 -6.44 10.49 -3.94
CA SER A 11 -6.91 9.31 -3.25
C SER A 11 -6.68 8.05 -4.05
N GLU A 12 -6.67 6.92 -3.35
CA GLU A 12 -6.47 5.62 -3.96
C GLU A 12 -7.47 4.59 -3.43
N ILE A 13 -7.79 3.62 -4.30
CA ILE A 13 -8.64 2.48 -3.97
C ILE A 13 -7.86 1.21 -4.29
N SER A 14 -7.79 0.29 -3.34
CA SER A 14 -7.16 -1.02 -3.51
C SER A 14 -8.21 -2.11 -3.60
N ILE A 15 -8.06 -2.98 -4.60
CA ILE A 15 -8.88 -4.17 -4.79
C ILE A 15 -7.98 -5.40 -4.67
N CYS A 16 -8.32 -6.26 -3.75
CA CYS A 16 -7.69 -7.54 -3.52
C CYS A 16 -8.34 -8.59 -4.44
N ALA A 17 -7.57 -9.50 -5.04
CA ALA A 17 -8.13 -10.57 -5.88
C ALA A 17 -9.14 -11.49 -5.15
N CYS A 18 -9.20 -11.46 -3.80
CA CYS A 18 -10.21 -12.17 -3.02
C CYS A 18 -11.58 -11.48 -2.99
N GLY A 19 -11.71 -10.31 -3.62
CA GLY A 19 -12.94 -9.51 -3.66
C GLY A 19 -13.02 -8.41 -2.60
N TRP A 20 -12.05 -8.32 -1.67
CA TRP A 20 -11.99 -7.22 -0.73
C TRP A 20 -11.62 -5.90 -1.42
N ARG A 21 -12.31 -4.82 -1.03
CA ARG A 21 -12.10 -3.47 -1.54
C ARG A 21 -11.91 -2.51 -0.37
N ALA A 22 -10.84 -1.73 -0.43
CA ALA A 22 -10.61 -0.64 0.51
C ALA A 22 -11.56 0.53 0.22
N LEU A 23 -11.85 1.34 1.25
CA LEU A 23 -12.38 2.68 1.05
C LEU A 23 -11.35 3.55 0.33
N GLU A 24 -11.81 4.69 -0.18
CA GLU A 24 -10.96 5.73 -0.75
C GLU A 24 -10.08 6.32 0.36
N LEU A 25 -8.76 6.14 0.24
CA LEU A 25 -7.78 6.45 1.28
C LEU A 25 -6.57 7.19 0.68
N ASP A 26 -5.81 7.90 1.52
CA ASP A 26 -4.47 8.33 1.09
C ASP A 26 -3.53 7.12 0.91
N HIS A 27 -2.44 7.30 0.16
CA HIS A 27 -1.54 6.21 -0.20
C HIS A 27 -0.99 5.44 1.03
N LEU A 28 -0.63 6.14 2.11
CA LEU A 28 -0.08 5.49 3.31
C LEU A 28 -1.17 4.74 4.08
N GLN A 29 -2.34 5.33 4.22
CA GLN A 29 -3.52 4.68 4.79
C GLN A 29 -3.91 3.44 4.00
N LEU A 30 -3.88 3.52 2.66
CA LEU A 30 -4.18 2.40 1.78
C LEU A 30 -3.22 1.23 2.00
N LEU A 31 -1.91 1.49 2.01
CA LEU A 31 -0.90 0.44 2.23
C LEU A 31 -1.04 -0.21 3.63
N ARG A 32 -1.42 0.57 4.65
CA ARG A 32 -1.73 0.04 5.99
C ARG A 32 -2.98 -0.83 5.98
N ALA A 33 -4.04 -0.39 5.30
CA ALA A 33 -5.28 -1.15 5.16
C ALA A 33 -5.03 -2.48 4.41
N MET A 34 -4.26 -2.45 3.32
CA MET A 34 -3.84 -3.64 2.58
C MET A 34 -3.06 -4.61 3.48
N ARG A 35 -2.13 -4.12 4.31
CA ARG A 35 -1.37 -4.98 5.21
C ARG A 35 -2.25 -5.60 6.28
N HIS A 36 -3.16 -4.82 6.87
CA HIS A 36 -4.11 -5.34 7.84
C HIS A 36 -4.99 -6.43 7.23
N HIS A 37 -5.55 -6.19 6.04
CA HIS A 37 -6.33 -7.16 5.31
C HIS A 37 -5.54 -8.44 5.00
N GLU A 38 -4.30 -8.32 4.52
CA GLU A 38 -3.43 -9.46 4.24
C GLU A 38 -3.20 -10.32 5.48
N ILE A 39 -2.97 -9.73 6.65
CA ILE A 39 -2.79 -10.48 7.91
C ILE A 39 -4.05 -11.28 8.27
N VAL A 40 -5.23 -10.69 8.09
CA VAL A 40 -6.50 -11.28 8.54
C VAL A 40 -7.03 -12.31 7.53
N ALA A 41 -6.99 -12.00 6.23
CA ALA A 41 -7.61 -12.81 5.18
C ALA A 41 -6.63 -13.73 4.43
N HIS A 42 -5.33 -13.42 4.47
CA HIS A 42 -4.30 -14.11 3.70
C HIS A 42 -3.06 -14.45 4.56
N PRO A 43 -3.22 -15.26 5.63
CA PRO A 43 -2.12 -15.58 6.53
C PRO A 43 -0.97 -16.26 5.78
N GLY A 44 0.25 -15.78 6.01
CA GLY A 44 1.48 -16.25 5.34
C GLY A 44 1.89 -15.44 4.12
N GLU A 45 0.99 -14.62 3.56
CA GLU A 45 1.31 -13.71 2.46
C GLU A 45 2.00 -12.44 2.97
N ASP A 46 2.85 -11.85 2.15
CA ASP A 46 3.70 -10.72 2.55
C ASP A 46 3.85 -9.61 1.50
N HIS A 47 2.96 -9.58 0.52
CA HIS A 47 2.99 -8.62 -0.58
C HIS A 47 2.71 -7.20 -0.07
N ALA A 48 1.62 -7.00 0.68
CA ALA A 48 1.28 -5.70 1.24
C ALA A 48 2.32 -5.21 2.25
N ARG A 49 2.96 -6.14 2.98
CA ARG A 49 4.10 -5.82 3.86
C ARG A 49 5.28 -5.23 3.09
N LYS A 50 5.65 -5.86 1.96
CA LYS A 50 6.74 -5.40 1.10
C LYS A 50 6.44 -4.01 0.54
N MET A 51 5.22 -3.80 0.04
CA MET A 51 4.79 -2.49 -0.48
C MET A 51 4.88 -1.38 0.57
N LEU A 52 4.34 -1.63 1.78
CA LEU A 52 4.39 -0.66 2.89
C LEU A 52 5.83 -0.34 3.32
N LYS A 53 6.71 -1.34 3.38
CA LYS A 53 8.13 -1.14 3.72
C LYS A 53 8.86 -0.31 2.67
N SER A 54 8.64 -0.61 1.39
CA SER A 54 9.22 0.14 0.27
C SER A 54 8.77 1.60 0.27
N TYR A 55 7.47 1.86 0.48
CA TYR A 55 6.96 3.23 0.58
C TYR A 55 7.60 4.01 1.74
N GLY A 56 7.68 3.40 2.94
CA GLY A 56 8.34 4.03 4.08
C GLY A 56 9.85 4.26 3.88
N TYR A 57 10.51 3.45 3.05
CA TYR A 57 11.91 3.70 2.65
C TYR A 57 12.01 4.92 1.72
N VAL A 58 11.22 4.95 0.64
CA VAL A 58 11.18 6.07 -0.31
C VAL A 58 10.82 7.37 0.37
N GLN A 59 9.78 7.38 1.21
CA GLN A 59 9.33 8.60 1.91
C GLN A 59 10.41 9.16 2.85
N ARG A 60 11.15 8.29 3.55
CA ARG A 60 12.28 8.72 4.40
C ARG A 60 13.43 9.29 3.58
N HIS A 61 13.75 8.69 2.44
CA HIS A 61 14.84 9.16 1.58
C HIS A 61 14.46 10.44 0.81
N ALA A 62 13.19 10.60 0.44
CA ALA A 62 12.65 11.84 -0.12
C ALA A 62 12.70 12.98 0.90
N ALA A 63 12.34 12.70 2.17
CA ALA A 63 12.48 13.67 3.24
C ALA A 63 13.94 14.07 3.54
N LEU A 64 14.90 13.21 3.19
CA LEU A 64 16.34 13.49 3.30
C LEU A 64 16.92 14.21 2.08
N GLY A 65 16.11 14.55 1.06
CA GLY A 65 16.57 15.23 -0.15
C GLY A 65 17.44 14.37 -1.08
N LEU A 66 17.40 13.04 -0.95
CA LEU A 66 18.29 12.11 -1.65
C LEU A 66 17.83 11.75 -3.08
N PHE A 67 16.88 12.50 -3.66
CA PHE A 67 16.33 12.23 -4.99
C PHE A 67 16.58 13.35 -6.01
N ASP A 68 17.43 14.33 -5.69
CA ASP A 68 18.01 15.22 -6.70
C ASP A 68 19.33 14.61 -7.20
N SER A 69 19.30 13.98 -8.38
CA SER A 69 20.47 13.63 -9.20
C SER A 69 20.12 13.76 -10.67
#